data_AF-A0A7S2DCB7-F1
#
_entry.id   AF-A0A7S2DCB7-F1
#
_cell.length_a   1.000
_cell.length_b   1.000
_cell.length_c   1.000
_cell.angle_alpha   90.00
_cell.angle_beta   90.00
_cell.angle_gamma   90.00
#
_symmetry.space_group_name_H-M   'P 1'
#
loop_
_entity.id
_entity.type
_entity.pdbx_description
1 polymer ?
#
loop_
_entity_poly.entity_id
_entity_poly.type
_entity_poly.pdbx_seq_one_letter_code
_entity_poly.pdbx_strand_id
1 'polypeptide(L)'
;MPDNASGRAAARLSVELSPFNYFNILRAGDDQAKADALSDLKTNLAGFDAFLQQANRGAGPFLLEDFSLAECALAPFVQRACILLPHFAQVDLLETCTYTGLDRLAAWIEAVLERPSVIASGVPSEAMVASTEAMLKRFSEAAVTGR
;
A
#
# COMPACT_ATOMS: atom_id res chain seq x y z
N MET A 1 11.34 -13.74 12.30
CA MET A 1 11.10 -12.58 13.20
C MET A 1 12.46 -12.08 13.66
N PRO A 2 12.72 -10.77 13.69
CA PRO A 2 14.03 -10.25 14.08
C PRO A 2 14.40 -10.64 15.52
N ASP A 3 15.66 -11.05 15.69
CA ASP A 3 16.17 -11.54 16.97
C ASP A 3 16.36 -10.42 17.99
N ASN A 4 16.56 -9.19 17.52
CA ASN A 4 16.72 -8.02 18.39
C ASN A 4 15.39 -7.24 18.62
N ALA A 5 15.28 -6.61 19.79
CA ALA A 5 14.07 -5.88 20.20
C ALA A 5 13.73 -4.71 19.28
N SER A 6 14.76 -4.05 18.75
CA SER A 6 14.61 -2.85 17.92
C SER A 6 14.00 -3.17 16.55
N GLY A 7 14.43 -4.25 15.91
CA GLY A 7 13.84 -4.74 14.66
C GLY A 7 12.39 -5.20 14.84
N ARG A 8 12.07 -5.82 15.99
CA ARG A 8 10.66 -6.18 16.31
C ARG A 8 9.78 -4.95 16.46
N ALA A 9 10.30 -3.88 17.09
CA ALA A 9 9.58 -2.62 17.23
C ALA A 9 9.35 -1.96 15.87
N ALA A 10 10.38 -1.90 15.02
CA ALA A 10 10.26 -1.37 13.67
C ALA A 10 9.22 -2.13 12.83
N ALA A 11 9.25 -3.47 12.84
CA ALA A 11 8.30 -4.29 12.10
C ALA A 11 6.84 -4.15 12.56
N ARG A 12 6.61 -3.79 13.83
CA ARG A 12 5.26 -3.48 14.33
C ARG A 12 4.84 -2.09 13.91
N LEU A 13 5.74 -1.12 14.10
CA LEU A 13 5.49 0.27 13.74
C LEU A 13 5.20 0.43 12.25
N SER A 14 5.84 -0.34 11.37
CA SER A 14 5.56 -0.29 9.94
C SER A 14 4.11 -0.64 9.58
N VAL A 15 3.46 -1.51 10.36
CA VAL A 15 2.05 -1.87 10.15
C VAL A 15 1.15 -0.69 10.52
N GLU A 16 1.45 -0.02 11.64
CA GLU A 16 0.72 1.17 12.10
C GLU A 16 0.90 2.36 11.15
N LEU A 17 2.07 2.48 10.51
CA LEU A 17 2.41 3.56 9.59
C LEU A 17 2.04 3.25 8.12
N SER A 18 1.34 2.15 7.85
CA SER A 18 1.05 1.71 6.47
C SER A 18 0.36 2.81 5.65
N PRO A 19 0.96 3.27 4.53
CA PRO A 19 0.35 4.30 3.70
C PRO A 19 -0.73 3.75 2.76
N PHE A 20 -0.89 2.43 2.67
CA PHE A 20 -1.67 1.76 1.62
C PHE A 20 -3.18 1.71 1.90
N ASN A 21 -3.74 2.74 2.54
CA ASN A 21 -5.18 2.87 2.73
C ASN A 21 -5.85 3.50 1.49
N TYR A 22 -5.97 2.72 0.43
CA TYR A 22 -6.59 3.16 -0.83
C TYR A 22 -8.13 3.26 -0.76
N PHE A 23 -8.78 2.70 0.27
CA PHE A 23 -10.25 2.72 0.36
C PHE A 23 -10.83 4.12 0.46
N ASN A 24 -10.13 5.07 1.09
CA ASN A 24 -10.59 6.46 1.17
C ASN A 24 -10.70 7.09 -0.22
N ILE A 25 -9.77 6.78 -1.12
CA ILE A 25 -9.77 7.25 -2.51
C ILE A 25 -10.93 6.59 -3.27
N LEU A 26 -11.10 5.27 -3.12
CA LEU A 26 -12.15 4.52 -3.84
C LEU A 26 -13.57 4.89 -3.38
N ARG A 27 -13.73 5.36 -2.15
CA ARG A 27 -15.02 5.73 -1.55
C ARG A 27 -15.32 7.23 -1.58
N ALA A 28 -14.41 8.04 -2.12
CA ALA A 28 -14.63 9.47 -2.25
C ALA A 28 -15.92 9.74 -3.04
N GLY A 29 -16.85 10.48 -2.45
CA GLY A 29 -18.15 10.76 -3.06
C GLY A 29 -18.15 11.88 -4.08
N ASP A 30 -17.09 12.69 -4.08
CA ASP A 30 -16.89 13.83 -4.98
C ASP A 30 -15.39 14.06 -5.26
N ASP A 31 -15.13 14.96 -6.20
CA ASP A 31 -13.78 15.26 -6.66
C ASP A 31 -12.90 15.89 -5.58
N GLN A 32 -13.48 16.67 -4.65
CA GLN A 32 -12.72 17.31 -3.57
C GLN A 32 -12.26 16.26 -2.56
N ALA A 33 -13.17 15.39 -2.11
CA ALA A 33 -12.84 14.28 -1.21
C ALA A 33 -11.79 13.35 -1.83
N LYS A 34 -11.85 13.14 -3.16
CA LYS A 34 -10.85 12.36 -3.89
C LYS A 34 -9.49 13.08 -3.91
N ALA A 35 -9.46 14.38 -4.17
CA ALA A 35 -8.24 15.17 -4.15
C ALA A 35 -7.58 15.18 -2.77
N ASP A 36 -8.37 15.32 -1.71
CA ASP A 36 -7.88 15.30 -0.32
C ASP A 36 -7.30 13.92 0.03
N ALA A 37 -8.02 12.83 -0.28
CA ALA A 37 -7.54 11.47 -0.05
C ALA A 37 -6.25 11.15 -0.83
N LEU A 38 -6.09 11.70 -2.04
CA LEU A 38 -4.87 11.58 -2.83
C LEU A 38 -3.70 12.38 -2.24
N SER A 39 -3.97 13.57 -1.71
CA SER A 39 -2.98 14.37 -0.99
C SER A 39 -2.49 13.66 0.28
N ASP A 40 -3.42 13.07 1.04
CA ASP A 40 -3.11 12.27 2.22
C ASP A 40 -2.27 11.04 1.86
N LEU A 41 -2.64 10.32 0.80
CA LEU A 41 -1.84 9.19 0.30
C LEU A 41 -0.41 9.62 0.02
N LYS A 42 -0.20 10.72 -0.73
CA LYS A 42 1.15 11.22 -1.05
C LYS A 42 1.95 11.58 0.19
N THR A 43 1.31 12.25 1.15
CA THR A 43 1.95 12.61 2.43
C THR A 43 2.36 11.37 3.21
N ASN A 44 1.48 10.37 3.27
CA ASN A 44 1.76 9.11 3.97
C ASN A 44 2.84 8.29 3.27
N LEU A 45 2.87 8.25 1.93
CA LEU A 45 3.94 7.60 1.17
C LEU A 45 5.30 8.24 1.50
N ALA A 46 5.38 9.58 1.51
CA ALA A 46 6.61 10.28 1.88
C ALA A 46 7.03 10.00 3.34
N GLY A 47 6.07 9.96 4.26
CA GLY A 47 6.34 9.60 5.66
C GLY A 47 6.84 8.16 5.82
N PHE A 48 6.27 7.22 5.06
CA PHE A 48 6.67 5.81 5.10
C PHE A 48 8.04 5.59 4.43
N ASP A 49 8.33 6.29 3.33
CA ASP A 49 9.66 6.31 2.72
C ASP A 49 10.72 6.81 3.69
N ALA A 50 10.49 7.95 4.35
CA ALA A 50 11.38 8.48 5.38
C ALA A 50 11.57 7.48 6.53
N PHE A 51 10.51 6.77 6.93
CA PHE A 51 10.60 5.69 7.92
C PHE A 51 11.50 4.54 7.43
N LEU A 52 11.36 4.08 6.18
CA LEU A 52 12.22 3.03 5.61
C LEU A 52 13.68 3.46 5.55
N GLN A 53 13.95 4.72 5.17
CA GLN A 53 15.29 5.30 5.14
C GLN A 53 15.92 5.42 6.54
N GLN A 54 15.13 5.75 7.56
CA GLN A 54 15.63 5.86 8.94
C GLN A 54 15.79 4.50 9.61
N ALA A 55 14.88 3.56 9.32
CA ALA A 55 14.95 2.21 9.86
C ALA A 55 16.23 1.53 9.38
N ASN A 56 16.53 1.64 8.07
CA ASN A 56 17.70 1.13 7.33
C ASN A 56 18.55 0.11 8.11
N ARG A 57 17.96 -1.05 8.38
CA ARG A 57 18.54 -2.12 9.21
C ARG A 57 19.38 -3.12 8.41
N GLY A 58 19.76 -2.80 7.17
CA GLY A 58 20.54 -3.67 6.29
C GLY A 58 20.65 -3.10 4.88
N ALA A 59 21.39 -3.78 4.01
CA ALA A 59 21.57 -3.37 2.61
C ALA A 59 20.41 -3.81 1.69
N GLY A 60 19.44 -4.55 2.22
CA GLY A 60 18.34 -5.14 1.46
C GLY A 60 17.18 -4.17 1.18
N PRO A 61 16.30 -4.51 0.21
CA PRO A 61 15.17 -3.67 -0.17
C PRO A 61 14.02 -3.74 0.85
N PHE A 62 14.01 -4.69 1.78
CA PHE A 62 12.97 -4.84 2.81
C PHE A 62 13.20 -3.92 4.01
N LEU A 63 12.23 -3.84 4.94
CA LEU A 63 12.38 -3.02 6.15
C LEU A 63 13.60 -3.43 6.98
N LEU A 64 13.83 -4.75 7.03
CA LEU A 64 15.00 -5.38 7.61
C LEU A 64 15.88 -5.94 6.48
N GLU A 65 17.02 -6.54 6.83
CA GLU A 65 17.87 -7.21 5.84
C GLU A 65 17.10 -8.29 5.06
N ASP A 66 16.34 -9.11 5.78
CA ASP A 66 15.52 -10.18 5.21
C ASP A 66 14.02 -9.86 5.22
N PHE A 67 13.29 -10.48 4.28
CA PHE A 67 11.83 -10.45 4.24
C PHE A 67 11.23 -10.94 5.56
N SER A 68 10.32 -10.17 6.14
CA SER A 68 9.86 -10.37 7.51
C SER A 68 8.35 -10.28 7.65
N LEU A 69 7.87 -10.35 8.90
CA LEU A 69 6.46 -10.17 9.21
C LEU A 69 5.94 -8.78 8.80
N ALA A 70 6.81 -7.76 8.75
CA ALA A 70 6.44 -6.43 8.28
C ALA A 70 5.92 -6.48 6.83
N GLU A 71 6.69 -7.10 5.94
CA GLU A 71 6.30 -7.27 4.56
C GLU A 71 5.11 -8.23 4.42
N CYS A 72 5.06 -9.32 5.18
CA CYS A 72 3.89 -10.22 5.18
C CYS A 72 2.58 -9.48 5.50
N ALA A 73 2.61 -8.57 6.46
CA ALA A 73 1.43 -7.82 6.88
C ALA A 73 0.99 -6.80 5.82
N LEU A 74 1.95 -6.21 5.10
CA LEU A 74 1.70 -5.12 4.15
C LEU A 74 1.52 -5.58 2.70
N ALA A 75 2.14 -6.70 2.29
CA ALA A 75 2.13 -7.20 0.92
C ALA A 75 0.71 -7.31 0.31
N PRO A 76 -0.32 -7.79 1.03
CA PRO A 76 -1.67 -7.84 0.48
C PRO A 76 -2.24 -6.45 0.16
N PHE A 77 -1.84 -5.41 0.90
CA PHE A 77 -2.27 -4.03 0.66
C PHE A 77 -1.48 -3.39 -0.47
N VAL A 78 -0.17 -3.63 -0.53
CA VAL A 78 0.70 -3.17 -1.63
C VAL A 78 0.20 -3.72 -2.97
N GLN A 79 -0.02 -5.03 -3.04
CA GLN A 79 -0.53 -5.69 -4.25
C GLN A 79 -1.88 -5.11 -4.68
N ARG A 80 -2.82 -4.96 -3.74
CA ARG A 80 -4.13 -4.38 -4.04
C ARG A 80 -4.04 -2.93 -4.46
N ALA A 81 -3.23 -2.11 -3.79
CA ALA A 81 -3.10 -0.70 -4.13
C ALA A 81 -2.51 -0.53 -5.54
N CYS A 82 -1.48 -1.30 -5.90
CA CYS A 82 -0.86 -1.25 -7.24
C CYS A 82 -1.79 -1.75 -8.36
N ILE A 83 -2.79 -2.58 -8.04
CA ILE A 83 -3.77 -3.06 -9.04
C ILE A 83 -4.98 -2.11 -9.11
N LEU A 84 -5.52 -1.71 -7.97
CA LEU A 84 -6.80 -1.01 -7.87
C LEU A 84 -6.66 0.50 -8.15
N LEU A 85 -5.60 1.15 -7.68
CA LEU A 85 -5.45 2.60 -7.86
C LEU A 85 -5.29 3.00 -9.34
N PRO A 86 -4.52 2.30 -10.19
CA PRO A 86 -4.48 2.61 -11.62
C PRO A 86 -5.86 2.47 -12.27
N HIS A 87 -6.60 1.41 -11.90
CA HIS A 87 -7.89 1.11 -12.50
C HIS A 87 -8.99 2.10 -12.11
N PHE A 88 -9.13 2.40 -10.81
CA PHE A 88 -10.25 3.20 -10.30
C PHE A 88 -9.91 4.68 -10.09
N ALA A 89 -8.63 5.01 -9.93
CA ALA A 89 -8.19 6.36 -9.58
C ALA A 89 -7.19 6.97 -10.56
N GLN A 90 -6.72 6.21 -11.57
CA GLN A 90 -5.65 6.63 -12.49
C GLN A 90 -4.38 7.03 -11.74
N VAL A 91 -4.05 6.30 -10.68
CA VAL A 91 -2.87 6.53 -9.85
C VAL A 91 -2.00 5.29 -9.83
N ASP A 92 -0.82 5.39 -10.41
CA ASP A 92 0.24 4.37 -10.30
C ASP A 92 1.16 4.72 -9.12
N LEU A 93 1.32 3.78 -8.19
CA LEU A 93 2.13 4.00 -6.99
C LEU A 93 3.63 4.07 -7.29
N LEU A 94 4.14 3.26 -8.23
CA LEU A 94 5.56 3.25 -8.58
C LEU A 94 5.92 4.50 -9.36
N GLU A 95 5.06 4.93 -10.29
CA GLU A 95 5.22 6.20 -10.99
C GLU A 95 5.15 7.38 -10.01
N THR A 96 4.21 7.36 -9.07
CA THR A 96 4.11 8.38 -8.01
C THR A 96 5.40 8.44 -7.19
N CYS A 97 5.94 7.29 -6.76
CA CYS A 97 7.19 7.25 -6.00
C CYS A 97 8.35 7.82 -6.83
N THR A 98 8.47 7.44 -8.09
CA THR A 98 9.53 7.94 -9.00
C THR A 98 9.46 9.45 -9.19
N TYR A 99 8.27 9.99 -9.47
CA TYR A 99 8.08 11.43 -9.69
C TYR A 99 8.35 12.26 -8.43
N THR A 100 8.13 11.67 -7.25
CA THR A 100 8.29 12.35 -5.95
C THR A 100 9.62 12.04 -5.25
N GLY A 101 10.50 11.26 -5.89
CA GLY A 101 11.82 10.92 -5.35
C GLY A 101 11.79 9.97 -4.14
N LEU A 102 10.76 9.13 -4.03
CA LEU A 102 10.61 8.13 -2.97
C LEU A 102 11.27 6.81 -3.36
N ASP A 103 12.56 6.87 -3.72
CA ASP A 103 13.30 5.76 -4.32
C ASP A 103 13.36 4.54 -3.40
N ARG A 104 13.45 4.78 -2.08
CA ARG A 104 13.55 3.71 -1.09
C ARG A 104 12.25 2.92 -0.98
N LEU A 105 11.12 3.61 -1.05
CA LEU A 105 9.79 3.03 -1.08
C LEU A 105 9.51 2.34 -2.41
N ALA A 106 9.90 2.92 -3.55
CA ALA A 106 9.77 2.28 -4.86
C ALA A 106 10.46 0.91 -4.87
N ALA A 107 11.74 0.87 -4.47
CA ALA A 107 12.51 -0.37 -4.39
C ALA A 107 11.90 -1.39 -3.39
N TRP A 108 11.32 -0.90 -2.28
CA TRP A 108 10.62 -1.76 -1.32
C TRP A 108 9.35 -2.37 -1.93
N ILE A 109 8.53 -1.57 -2.63
CA ILE A 109 7.30 -2.02 -3.30
C ILE A 109 7.63 -3.11 -4.33
N GLU A 110 8.61 -2.85 -5.21
CA GLU A 110 9.05 -3.81 -6.23
C GLU A 110 9.49 -5.12 -5.58
N ALA A 111 10.39 -5.07 -4.59
CA ALA A 111 10.88 -6.27 -3.93
C ALA A 111 9.76 -7.06 -3.21
N VAL A 112 8.77 -6.39 -2.65
CA VAL A 112 7.60 -7.04 -2.04
C VAL A 112 6.76 -7.75 -3.11
N LEU A 113 6.48 -7.09 -4.24
CA LEU A 113 5.67 -7.65 -5.33
C LEU A 113 6.37 -8.80 -6.06
N GLU A 114 7.70 -8.75 -6.18
CA GLU A 114 8.51 -9.80 -6.82
C GLU A 114 8.73 -11.02 -5.93
N ARG A 115 8.39 -10.94 -4.63
CA ARG A 115 8.61 -12.05 -3.71
C ARG A 115 7.81 -13.29 -4.14
N PRO A 116 8.44 -14.47 -4.33
CA PRO A 116 7.73 -15.66 -4.80
C PRO A 116 6.48 -16.05 -3.97
N SER A 117 6.52 -15.87 -2.65
CA SER A 117 5.36 -16.16 -1.79
C SER A 117 4.20 -15.17 -1.97
N VAL A 118 4.49 -13.90 -2.31
CA VAL A 118 3.48 -12.89 -2.61
C VAL A 118 2.84 -13.19 -3.95
N ILE A 119 3.64 -13.48 -4.98
CA ILE A 119 3.15 -13.88 -6.31
C ILE A 119 2.26 -15.13 -6.20
N ALA A 120 2.75 -16.18 -5.52
CA ALA A 120 2.05 -17.45 -5.43
C ALA A 120 0.73 -17.40 -4.62
N SER A 121 0.58 -16.41 -3.72
CA SER A 121 -0.64 -16.22 -2.93
C SER A 121 -1.52 -15.07 -3.43
N GLY A 122 -1.11 -14.41 -4.50
CA GLY A 122 -1.82 -13.30 -5.11
C GLY A 122 -3.16 -13.72 -5.72
N VAL A 123 -4.10 -12.79 -5.73
CA VAL A 123 -5.35 -12.93 -6.47
C VAL A 123 -5.14 -12.36 -7.88
N PRO A 124 -5.60 -13.03 -8.96
CA PRO A 124 -5.54 -12.47 -10.31
C PRO A 124 -6.16 -11.07 -10.37
N SER A 125 -5.52 -10.14 -11.09
CA SER A 125 -5.90 -8.73 -11.12
C SER A 125 -7.35 -8.51 -11.55
N GLU A 126 -7.81 -9.23 -12.58
CA GLU A 126 -9.19 -9.15 -13.08
C GLU A 126 -10.22 -9.53 -12.01
N ALA A 127 -9.96 -10.60 -11.25
CA ALA A 127 -10.85 -11.05 -10.18
C ALA A 127 -10.88 -10.03 -9.02
N MET A 128 -9.74 -9.39 -8.74
CA MET A 128 -9.63 -8.36 -7.71
C MET A 128 -10.39 -7.08 -8.09
N VAL A 129 -10.28 -6.64 -9.34
CA VAL A 129 -11.05 -5.51 -9.89
C VAL A 129 -12.54 -5.81 -9.82
N ALA A 130 -13.00 -6.94 -10.38
CA ALA A 130 -14.41 -7.31 -10.40
C ALA A 130 -15.01 -7.41 -8.98
N SER A 131 -14.26 -7.97 -8.02
CA SER A 131 -14.68 -8.03 -6.62
C SER A 131 -14.84 -6.63 -6.00
N THR A 132 -13.92 -5.72 -6.33
CA THR A 132 -13.94 -4.33 -5.84
C THR A 132 -15.07 -3.54 -6.48
N GLU A 133 -15.32 -3.66 -7.77
CA GLU A 133 -16.48 -3.06 -8.45
C GLU A 133 -17.80 -3.47 -7.77
N ALA A 134 -17.96 -4.77 -7.51
CA ALA A 134 -19.14 -5.29 -6.84
C ALA A 134 -19.28 -4.77 -5.40
N MET A 135 -18.17 -4.50 -4.71
CA MET A 135 -18.16 -3.89 -3.37
C MET A 135 -18.55 -2.41 -3.42
N LEU A 136 -17.96 -1.63 -4.33
CA LEU A 136 -18.24 -0.21 -4.49
C LEU A 136 -19.70 0.05 -4.87
N LYS A 137 -20.25 -0.78 -5.77
CA LYS A 137 -21.68 -0.75 -6.10
C LYS A 137 -22.56 -0.92 -4.86
N ARG A 138 -22.25 -1.89 -3.99
CA ARG A 138 -22.97 -2.11 -2.73
C ARG A 138 -22.89 -0.89 -1.80
N PHE A 139 -21.75 -0.22 -1.73
CA PHE A 139 -21.62 1.01 -0.93
C PHE A 139 -22.47 2.16 -1.49
N SER A 140 -22.50 2.35 -2.81
CA SER A 140 -23.35 3.37 -3.41
C SER A 140 -24.85 3.09 -3.17
N GLU A 141 -25.27 1.83 -3.26
CA GLU A 141 -26.66 1.44 -3.02
C GLU A 141 -27.05 1.62 -1.55
N ALA A 142 -26.18 1.23 -0.61
CA ALA A 142 -26.42 1.41 0.82
C ALA A 142 -26.57 2.90 1.20
N ALA A 143 -25.71 3.77 0.66
CA ALA A 143 -25.76 5.22 0.90
C ALA A 143 -27.07 5.86 0.44
N VAL A 144 -27.66 5.36 -0.65
CA VAL A 144 -28.97 5.83 -1.14
C VAL A 144 -30.13 5.34 -0.26
N THR A 145 -29.99 4.17 0.38
CA THR A 145 -31.06 3.56 1.18
C THR A 145 -31.10 3.98 2.66
N GLY A 146 -30.21 4.86 3.12
CA GLY A 146 -30.30 5.48 4.45
C GLY A 146 -30.30 4.50 5.63
N ARG A 147 -29.47 3.44 5.57
CA ARG A 147 -29.17 2.57 6.71
C ARG A 147 -27.76 2.79 7.22
#